data_AF-A0A7J4AZY4-F1
#
_entry.id   AF-A0A7J4AZY4-F1
#
_cell.length_a   1.000
_cell.length_b   1.000
_cell.length_c   1.000
_cell.angle_alpha   90.00
_cell.angle_beta   90.00
_cell.angle_gamma   90.00
#
_symmetry.space_group_name_H-M   'P 1'
#
loop_
_entity.id
_entity.type
_entity.pdbx_description
1 polymer ?
#
loop_
_entity_poly.entity_id
_entity_poly.type
_entity_poly.pdbx_seq_one_letter_code
_entity_poly.pdbx_strand_id
1 'polypeptide(L)'
;MPLNKFNVKKMAEALQSGAVMMAAHCESCGAPLFRYKDGRVKCVNCEKLYKPSSRGEGFEEFSPLEYGREEAISILRNIERRILEFDNEHELKDIIECLRKILERLG
;
A
#
# COMPACT_ATOMS: atom_id res chain seq x y z
N MET A 1 18.79 -15.21 -23.21
CA MET A 1 18.09 -15.29 -21.91
C MET A 1 16.74 -14.61 -22.06
N PRO A 2 15.60 -15.22 -21.70
CA PRO A 2 14.32 -14.57 -21.89
C PRO A 2 14.17 -13.44 -20.86
N LEU A 3 13.98 -12.22 -21.36
CA LEU A 3 13.85 -10.96 -20.60
C LEU A 3 12.56 -10.84 -19.77
N ASN A 4 11.77 -11.91 -19.61
CA ASN A 4 10.38 -11.77 -19.20
C ASN A 4 9.98 -12.61 -17.99
N LYS A 5 10.79 -12.57 -16.91
CA LYS A 5 10.39 -13.14 -15.61
C LYS A 5 9.40 -12.24 -14.87
N PHE A 6 9.39 -10.93 -15.17
CA PHE A 6 8.57 -9.92 -14.51
C PHE A 6 7.98 -8.93 -15.52
N ASN A 7 6.80 -8.38 -15.21
CA ASN A 7 6.14 -7.39 -16.05
C ASN A 7 6.87 -6.03 -15.98
N VAL A 8 7.80 -5.81 -16.92
CA VAL A 8 8.62 -4.58 -17.02
C VAL A 8 7.74 -3.33 -17.11
N LYS A 9 6.56 -3.42 -17.75
CA LYS A 9 5.62 -2.29 -17.84
C LYS A 9 5.16 -1.86 -16.44
N LYS A 10 4.74 -2.80 -15.60
CA LYS A 10 4.32 -2.50 -14.22
C LYS A 10 5.46 -1.89 -13.38
N MET A 11 6.69 -2.35 -13.58
CA MET A 11 7.87 -1.76 -12.92
C MET A 11 8.09 -0.30 -13.35
N ALA A 12 7.99 -0.02 -14.65
CA ALA A 12 8.12 1.33 -15.18
C ALA A 12 7.00 2.25 -14.67
N GLU A 13 5.75 1.78 -14.64
CA GLU A 13 4.61 2.51 -14.08
C GLU A 13 4.81 2.84 -12.59
N ALA A 14 5.35 1.89 -11.80
CA ALA A 14 5.68 2.13 -10.41
C ALA A 14 6.73 3.25 -10.24
N LEU A 15 7.83 3.21 -11.01
CA LEU A 15 8.85 4.26 -11.00
C LEU A 15 8.27 5.62 -11.41
N GLN A 16 7.44 5.67 -12.46
CA GLN A 16 6.78 6.90 -12.92
C GLN A 16 5.86 7.50 -11.85
N SER A 17 5.22 6.68 -11.00
CA SER A 17 4.43 7.16 -9.86
C SER A 17 5.26 7.79 -8.73
N GLY A 18 6.59 7.67 -8.81
CA GLY A 18 7.55 8.08 -7.78
C GLY A 18 7.78 7.01 -6.71
N ALA A 19 7.46 5.75 -7.00
CA ALA A 19 7.85 4.64 -6.13
C ALA A 19 9.35 4.36 -6.25
N VAL A 20 9.93 3.81 -5.19
CA VAL A 20 11.36 3.46 -5.11
C VAL A 20 11.49 1.95 -5.11
N MET A 21 12.34 1.39 -5.99
CA MET A 21 12.67 -0.03 -5.96
C MET A 21 13.55 -0.34 -4.74
N MET A 22 13.19 -1.36 -3.97
CA MET A 22 13.92 -1.80 -2.79
C MET A 22 14.98 -2.84 -3.16
N ALA A 23 16.00 -3.00 -2.32
CA ALA A 23 17.01 -4.05 -2.46
C ALA A 23 16.49 -5.46 -2.02
N ALA A 24 15.19 -5.69 -2.13
CA ALA A 24 14.51 -6.90 -1.67
C ALA A 24 13.53 -7.42 -2.74
N HIS A 25 13.28 -8.73 -2.71
CA HIS A 25 12.43 -9.42 -3.68
C HIS A 25 11.28 -10.12 -2.97
N CYS A 26 10.15 -10.24 -3.66
CA CYS A 26 8.99 -11.00 -3.22
C CYS A 26 9.33 -12.48 -3.11
N GLU A 27 9.14 -13.08 -1.93
CA GLU A 27 9.38 -14.52 -1.73
C GLU A 27 8.45 -15.41 -2.58
N SER A 28 7.25 -14.93 -2.91
CA SER A 28 6.26 -15.70 -3.67
C SER A 28 6.53 -15.77 -5.18
N CYS A 29 7.09 -14.72 -5.78
CA CYS A 29 7.26 -14.66 -7.24
C CYS A 29 8.64 -14.20 -7.70
N GLY A 30 9.50 -13.72 -6.81
CA GLY A 30 10.85 -13.24 -7.09
C GLY A 30 10.92 -11.81 -7.66
N ALA A 31 9.79 -11.12 -7.84
CA ALA A 31 9.80 -9.75 -8.37
C ALA A 31 10.35 -8.75 -7.35
N PRO A 32 11.02 -7.66 -7.77
CA PRO A 32 11.49 -6.62 -6.85
C PRO A 32 10.34 -5.97 -6.08
N LEU A 33 10.58 -5.64 -4.82
CA LEU A 33 9.66 -4.87 -3.99
C LEU A 33 9.81 -3.37 -4.28
N PHE A 34 8.70 -2.63 -4.15
CA PHE A 34 8.66 -1.19 -4.35
C PHE A 34 8.03 -0.50 -3.14
N ARG A 35 8.61 0.62 -2.72
CA ARG A 35 8.06 1.53 -1.71
C ARG A 35 7.37 2.70 -2.38
N TYR A 36 6.09 2.90 -2.11
CA TYR A 36 5.29 3.99 -2.66
C TYR A 36 5.34 5.23 -1.75
N LYS A 37 4.81 6.36 -2.24
CA LYS A 37 4.83 7.66 -1.52
C LYS A 37 4.08 7.65 -0.20
N ASP A 38 3.10 6.76 -0.07
CA ASP A 38 2.36 6.52 1.18
C ASP A 38 3.14 5.67 2.20
N GLY A 39 4.38 5.27 1.87
CA GLY A 39 5.25 4.46 2.71
C GLY A 39 5.02 2.96 2.58
N ARG A 40 3.99 2.50 1.86
CA ARG A 40 3.70 1.07 1.71
C ARG A 40 4.73 0.40 0.81
N VAL A 41 5.19 -0.79 1.22
CA VAL A 41 6.05 -1.64 0.40
C VAL A 41 5.23 -2.77 -0.20
N LYS A 42 5.26 -2.90 -1.53
CA LYS A 42 4.41 -3.82 -2.29
C LYS A 42 5.22 -4.53 -3.38
N CYS A 43 4.88 -5.79 -3.64
CA CYS A 43 5.33 -6.48 -4.84
C CYS A 43 4.59 -5.95 -6.07
N VAL A 44 5.33 -5.48 -7.08
CA VAL A 44 4.72 -4.91 -8.30
C VAL A 44 3.99 -5.96 -9.16
N ASN A 45 4.29 -7.24 -8.96
CA ASN A 45 3.73 -8.33 -9.75
C ASN A 45 2.48 -8.96 -9.12
N CYS A 46 2.61 -9.48 -7.88
CA CYS A 46 1.55 -10.17 -7.16
C CYS A 46 0.80 -9.30 -6.15
N GLU A 47 1.20 -8.05 -6.01
CA GLU A 47 0.49 -7.03 -5.24
C GLU A 47 0.43 -7.21 -3.71
N LYS A 48 1.15 -8.20 -3.18
CA LYS A 48 1.32 -8.42 -1.75
C LYS A 48 2.08 -7.28 -1.07
N LEU A 49 1.66 -6.92 0.16
CA LEU A 49 2.31 -5.93 1.00
C LEU A 49 3.37 -6.54 1.90
N TYR A 50 4.36 -5.74 2.24
CA TYR A 50 5.51 -6.12 3.04
C TYR A 50 5.78 -5.10 4.15
N LYS A 51 6.21 -5.58 5.32
CA LYS A 51 6.71 -4.77 6.43
C LYS A 51 8.21 -5.00 6.62
N PRO A 52 8.95 -4.04 7.21
CA PRO A 52 10.32 -4.27 7.63
C PRO A 52 10.39 -5.50 8.54
N SER A 53 11.37 -6.38 8.32
CA SER A 53 11.51 -7.56 9.18
C SER A 53 11.85 -7.15 10.61
N SER A 54 11.20 -7.81 11.56
CA SER A 54 11.54 -7.72 12.99
C SER A 54 12.99 -8.10 13.30
N ARG A 55 13.64 -8.84 12.40
CA ARG A 55 15.04 -9.30 12.52
C ARG A 55 16.07 -8.27 12.02
N GLY A 56 15.62 -7.09 11.58
CA GLY A 56 16.49 -5.98 11.18
C GLY A 56 16.97 -6.02 9.73
N GLU A 57 16.85 -7.16 9.05
CA GLU A 57 17.24 -7.31 7.64
C GLU A 57 16.06 -7.70 6.75
N GLY A 58 15.82 -6.93 5.70
CA GLY A 58 14.85 -7.25 4.66
C GLY A 58 13.40 -6.94 5.01
N PHE A 59 12.50 -7.66 4.35
CA PHE A 59 11.07 -7.44 4.39
C PHE A 59 10.34 -8.77 4.58
N GLU A 60 9.33 -8.78 5.43
CA GLU A 60 8.45 -9.93 5.65
C GLU A 60 7.05 -9.60 5.10
N GLU A 61 6.41 -10.59 4.48
CA GLU A 61 5.04 -10.43 3.96
C GLU A 61 4.07 -10.20 5.13
N PHE A 62 3.10 -9.29 4.95
CA PHE A 62 2.00 -9.19 5.91
C PHE A 62 1.17 -10.48 5.89
N SER A 63 0.84 -11.03 7.06
CA SER A 63 -0.18 -12.08 7.12
C SER A 63 -1.56 -11.50 6.72
N PRO A 64 -2.52 -12.35 6.26
CA PRO A 64 -3.84 -11.87 5.85
C PRO A 64 -4.57 -11.04 6.92
N LEU A 65 -4.42 -11.40 8.20
CA LEU A 65 -5.00 -10.65 9.32
C LEU A 65 -4.31 -9.30 9.55
N GLU A 66 -2.99 -9.22 9.37
CA GLU A 66 -2.26 -7.96 9.49
C GLU A 66 -2.53 -7.02 8.32
N TYR A 67 -2.76 -7.57 7.12
CA TYR A 67 -3.13 -6.79 5.93
C TYR A 67 -4.43 -5.99 6.16
N GLY A 68 -5.49 -6.66 6.64
CA GLY A 68 -6.75 -5.98 6.94
C GLY A 68 -6.61 -4.88 7.98
N ARG A 69 -5.75 -5.10 8.99
CA ARG A 69 -5.47 -4.10 10.03
C ARG A 69 -4.71 -2.89 9.49
N GLU A 70 -3.66 -3.09 8.69
CA GLU A 70 -2.89 -1.98 8.11
C GLU A 70 -3.69 -1.20 7.07
N GLU A 71 -4.51 -1.87 6.27
CA GLU A 71 -5.40 -1.19 5.34
C GLU A 71 -6.41 -0.31 6.09
N ALA A 72 -7.00 -0.83 7.18
CA ALA A 72 -7.87 -0.05 8.05
C ALA A 72 -7.13 1.16 8.67
N ILE A 73 -5.91 0.97 9.19
CA ILE A 73 -5.09 2.06 9.75
C ILE A 73 -4.78 3.12 8.68
N SER A 74 -4.42 2.71 7.47
CA SER A 74 -4.14 3.65 6.37
C SER A 74 -5.36 4.48 6.00
N ILE A 75 -6.54 3.87 5.97
CA ILE A 75 -7.79 4.57 5.70
C ILE A 75 -8.11 5.55 6.84
N LEU A 76 -7.97 5.12 8.09
CA LEU A 76 -8.18 5.96 9.27
C LEU A 76 -7.27 7.19 9.29
N ARG A 77 -5.98 7.04 8.98
CA ARG A 77 -5.03 8.18 8.87
C ARG A 77 -5.40 9.16 7.75
N ASN A 78 -5.95 8.67 6.65
CA ASN A 78 -6.42 9.55 5.56
C ASN A 78 -7.62 10.38 6.04
N ILE A 79 -8.56 9.74 6.73
CA ILE A 79 -9.72 10.41 7.32
C ILE A 79 -9.29 11.42 8.38
N GLU A 80 -8.40 11.04 9.29
CA GLU A 80 -7.84 11.94 10.31
C GLU A 80 -7.26 13.21 9.68
N ARG A 81 -6.41 13.07 8.65
CA ARG A 81 -5.85 14.22 7.93
C ARG A 81 -6.93 15.10 7.33
N ARG A 82 -7.91 14.51 6.65
CA ARG A 82 -9.00 15.27 6.02
C ARG A 82 -9.88 15.98 7.05
N ILE A 83 -10.12 15.38 8.22
CA ILE A 83 -10.84 16.03 9.33
C ILE A 83 -10.05 17.22 9.87
N LEU A 84 -8.73 17.10 9.98
CA LEU A 84 -7.87 18.18 10.49
C LEU A 84 -7.69 19.34 9.49
N GLU A 85 -7.74 19.06 8.19
CA GLU A 85 -7.57 20.04 7.12
C GLU A 85 -8.89 20.62 6.60
N PHE A 86 -10.02 20.09 7.05
CA PHE A 86 -11.36 20.48 6.63
C PHE A 86 -11.66 21.96 6.90
N ASP A 87 -11.99 22.72 5.85
CA ASP A 87 -12.35 24.13 5.97
C ASP A 87 -13.68 24.54 5.30
N ASN A 88 -14.34 23.64 4.55
CA ASN A 88 -15.55 23.96 3.77
C ASN A 88 -16.55 22.80 3.68
N GLU A 89 -17.87 23.05 3.74
CA GLU A 89 -18.95 22.04 3.82
C GLU A 89 -18.84 20.83 2.86
N HIS A 90 -18.23 20.98 1.68
CA HIS A 90 -18.07 19.92 0.69
C HIS A 90 -17.13 18.80 1.18
N GLU A 91 -16.01 19.15 1.80
CA GLU A 91 -15.00 18.18 2.25
C GLU A 91 -15.52 17.27 3.40
N LEU A 92 -16.50 17.74 4.17
CA LEU A 92 -17.10 17.04 5.31
C LEU A 92 -18.05 15.97 4.78
N LYS A 93 -18.79 16.29 3.70
CA LYS A 93 -19.63 15.31 3.00
C LYS A 93 -18.78 14.16 2.45
N ASP A 94 -17.61 14.46 1.88
CA ASP A 94 -16.71 13.41 1.39
C ASP A 94 -16.12 12.55 2.53
N ILE A 95 -15.81 13.16 3.68
CA ILE A 95 -15.34 12.43 4.87
C ILE A 95 -16.44 11.50 5.41
N ILE A 96 -17.67 12.00 5.51
CA ILE A 96 -18.84 11.23 5.96
C ILE A 96 -19.08 10.05 5.02
N GLU A 97 -18.99 10.25 3.71
CA GLU A 97 -19.17 9.19 2.72
C GLU A 97 -18.07 8.11 2.80
N CYS A 98 -16.82 8.52 3.05
CA CYS A 98 -15.72 7.59 3.33
C CYS A 98 -15.97 6.77 4.60
N LEU A 99 -16.45 7.39 5.69
CA LEU A 99 -16.78 6.70 6.93
C LEU A 99 -17.93 5.70 6.75
N ARG A 100 -18.95 6.07 5.98
CA ARG A 100 -20.11 5.22 5.68
C ARG A 100 -19.70 3.91 5.01
N LYS A 101 -18.83 3.98 4.00
CA LYS A 101 -18.32 2.81 3.26
C LYS A 101 -17.55 1.82 4.13
N ILE A 102 -16.95 2.27 5.22
CA ILE A 102 -16.23 1.40 6.16
C ILE A 102 -17.23 0.70 7.08
N LEU A 103 -18.17 1.46 7.65
CA LEU A 103 -19.20 0.91 8.53
C LEU A 103 -20.04 -0.16 7.81
N GLU A 104 -20.37 0.06 6.53
CA GLU A 104 -21.07 -0.94 5.69
C GLU A 104 -20.27 -2.21 5.40
N ARG A 105 -18.94 -2.17 5.56
CA ARG A 105 -18.08 -3.35 5.39
C ARG A 105 -17.82 -4.09 6.71
N LEU A 106 -18.16 -3.48 7.84
CA LEU A 106 -17.96 -4.03 9.19
C LEU A 106 -19.26 -4.57 9.82
N GLY A 107 -20.42 -4.20 9.28
CA GLY A 107 -21.73 -4.80 9.59
C GLY A 107 -22.13 -5.84 8.56
#